data_AF-A0A8T4DTD3-F1
#
_entry.id   AF-A0A8T4DTD3-F1
#
_cell.length_a   1.000
_cell.length_b   1.000
_cell.length_c   1.000
_cell.angle_alpha   90.00
_cell.angle_beta   90.00
_cell.angle_gamma   90.00
#
_symmetry.space_group_name_H-M   'P 1'
#
loop_
_entity.id
_entity.type
_entity.pdbx_description
1 polymer ?
#
loop_
_entity_poly.entity_id
_entity_poly.type
_entity_poly.pdbx_seq_one_letter_code
_entity_poly.pdbx_strand_id
1 'polypeptide(L)'
;MPSGDAHRTWFPEMIEMLREEWNPSMSYEELITLRDRLDVALRTIRTERNIFPPMMWCPHCKKRQRSVPSKVSIRAMILALGRFGIAPDTEVKTSEKRWKKYSKENGLDIYGNMKQVITDR
;
A
#
# COMPACT_ATOMS: atom_id res chain seq x y z
N MET A 1 5.18 16.17 -15.74
CA MET A 1 5.13 14.86 -15.07
C MET A 1 5.61 13.79 -16.04
N PRO A 2 6.63 12.98 -15.70
CA PRO A 2 7.06 11.84 -16.49
C PRO A 2 5.92 10.87 -16.83
N SER A 3 5.99 10.24 -18.01
CA SER A 3 5.00 9.22 -18.40
C SER A 3 4.99 8.08 -17.39
N GLY A 4 3.79 7.67 -16.96
CA GLY A 4 3.59 6.56 -16.03
C GLY A 4 3.59 6.93 -14.53
N ASP A 5 4.04 8.12 -14.14
CA ASP A 5 4.04 8.53 -12.72
C ASP A 5 2.64 8.61 -12.12
N ALA A 6 1.63 8.93 -12.95
CA ALA A 6 0.23 8.88 -12.54
C ALA A 6 -0.17 7.52 -11.97
N HIS A 7 0.41 6.43 -12.51
CA HIS A 7 0.15 5.03 -12.11
C HIS A 7 1.23 4.45 -11.20
N ARG A 8 2.34 5.16 -10.96
CA ARG A 8 3.44 4.68 -10.12
C ARG A 8 3.07 4.76 -8.64
N THR A 9 3.27 3.64 -7.94
CA THR A 9 3.12 3.53 -6.48
C THR A 9 4.47 3.51 -5.77
N TRP A 10 5.46 2.82 -6.31
CA TRP A 10 6.78 2.66 -5.69
C TRP A 10 7.76 3.66 -6.28
N PHE A 11 8.07 4.71 -5.52
CA PHE A 11 9.13 5.66 -5.81
C PHE A 11 10.43 5.23 -5.12
N PRO A 12 11.62 5.65 -5.62
CA PRO A 12 12.90 5.28 -5.02
C PRO A 12 12.96 5.50 -3.51
N GLU A 13 12.45 6.63 -3.02
CA GLU A 13 12.43 6.97 -1.59
C GLU A 13 11.64 5.96 -0.74
N MET A 14 10.54 5.44 -1.29
CA MET A 14 9.75 4.41 -0.60
C MET A 14 10.44 3.05 -0.61
N ILE A 15 11.22 2.75 -1.65
CA ILE A 15 11.96 1.49 -1.76
C ILE A 15 13.11 1.49 -0.75
N GLU A 16 13.83 2.61 -0.60
CA GLU A 16 14.89 2.74 0.39
C GLU A 16 14.33 2.67 1.82
N MET A 17 13.24 3.38 2.11
CA MET A 17 12.54 3.24 3.41
C MET A 17 12.14 1.78 3.69
N LEU A 18 11.62 1.08 2.69
CA LEU A 18 11.25 -0.33 2.82
C LEU A 18 12.48 -1.22 3.07
N ARG A 19 13.64 -0.93 2.45
CA ARG A 19 14.90 -1.67 2.67
C ARG A 19 15.48 -1.45 4.07
N GLU A 20 15.44 -0.22 4.55
CA GLU A 20 16.04 0.17 5.82
C GLU A 20 15.22 -0.31 7.01
N GLU A 21 13.90 -0.20 6.92
CA GLU A 21 13.04 -0.43 8.08
C GLU A 21 12.53 -1.86 8.17
N TRP A 22 12.23 -2.51 7.04
CA TRP A 22 11.60 -3.83 7.08
C TRP A 22 12.55 -4.90 7.62
N ASN A 23 12.03 -5.79 8.46
CA ASN A 23 12.71 -7.01 8.86
C ASN A 23 11.70 -8.14 9.11
N PRO A 24 12.10 -9.42 8.99
CA PRO A 24 11.19 -10.57 9.10
C PRO A 24 10.63 -10.80 10.52
N SER A 25 11.22 -10.17 11.54
CA SER A 25 10.83 -10.31 12.94
C SER A 25 9.87 -9.23 13.44
N MET A 26 9.46 -8.29 12.57
CA MET A 26 8.51 -7.24 12.92
C MET A 26 7.20 -7.81 13.48
N SER A 27 6.69 -7.14 14.51
CA SER A 27 5.31 -7.35 14.97
C SER A 27 4.31 -6.89 13.90
N TYR A 28 3.04 -7.27 14.08
CA TYR A 28 1.99 -6.82 13.16
C TYR A 28 1.72 -5.33 13.29
N GLU A 29 1.86 -4.78 14.50
CA GLU A 29 1.73 -3.36 14.78
C GLU A 29 2.86 -2.54 14.11
N GLU A 30 4.08 -3.06 14.13
CA GLU A 30 5.22 -2.47 13.39
C GLU A 30 4.99 -2.54 11.88
N LEU A 31 4.47 -3.68 11.38
CA LEU A 31 4.14 -3.85 9.96
C LEU A 31 3.06 -2.85 9.50
N ILE A 32 2.02 -2.63 10.31
CA ILE A 32 0.98 -1.62 10.04
C ILE A 32 1.58 -0.22 10.04
N THR A 33 2.44 0.08 11.02
CA THR A 33 3.11 1.39 11.15
C THR A 33 4.00 1.69 9.95
N LEU A 34 4.81 0.72 9.51
CA LEU A 34 5.64 0.86 8.31
C LEU A 34 4.77 1.12 7.07
N ARG A 35 3.63 0.43 6.95
CA ARG A 35 2.68 0.65 5.85
C ARG A 35 2.12 2.07 5.87
N ASP A 36 1.73 2.58 7.04
CA ASP A 36 1.22 3.95 7.17
C ASP A 36 2.28 4.99 6.79
N ARG A 37 3.53 4.79 7.21
CA ARG A 37 4.66 5.66 6.82
C ARG A 37 4.89 5.66 5.31
N LEU A 38 4.81 4.51 4.66
CA LEU A 38 4.92 4.40 3.20
C LEU A 38 3.74 5.09 2.48
N ASP A 39 2.52 5.01 3.02
CA ASP A 39 1.36 5.72 2.45
C ASP A 39 1.51 7.24 2.59
N VAL A 40 2.03 7.72 3.73
CA VAL A 40 2.38 9.14 3.93
C VAL A 40 3.46 9.56 2.93
N ALA A 41 4.55 8.79 2.79
CA ALA A 41 5.61 9.08 1.83
C ALA A 41 5.08 9.16 0.39
N LEU A 42 4.21 8.23 -0.01
CA LEU A 42 3.55 8.25 -1.32
C LEU A 42 2.76 9.55 -1.53
N ARG A 43 1.95 9.94 -0.54
CA ARG A 43 1.14 11.17 -0.62
C ARG A 43 2.00 12.42 -0.68
N THR A 44 3.07 12.49 0.12
CA THR A 44 4.03 13.60 0.13
C THR A 44 4.70 13.73 -1.23
N ILE A 45 5.30 12.65 -1.74
CA ILE A 45 5.97 12.63 -3.05
C ILE A 45 5.03 13.08 -4.17
N ARG A 46 3.79 12.56 -4.17
CA ARG A 46 2.81 12.95 -5.19
C ARG A 46 2.41 14.41 -5.08
N THR A 47 2.30 14.94 -3.87
CA THR A 47 1.96 16.35 -3.65
C THR A 47 3.09 17.26 -4.12
N GLU A 48 4.32 17.00 -3.66
CA GLU A 48 5.51 17.80 -3.98
C GLU A 48 5.84 17.77 -5.47
N ARG A 49 5.67 16.62 -6.13
CA ARG A 49 5.93 16.45 -7.57
C ARG A 49 4.73 16.79 -8.45
N ASN A 50 3.63 17.29 -7.87
CA ASN A 50 2.38 17.61 -8.58
C ASN A 50 1.85 16.42 -9.42
N ILE A 51 1.89 15.21 -8.84
CA ILE A 51 1.46 13.95 -9.47
C ILE A 51 -0.02 13.67 -9.15
N PHE A 52 -0.87 14.04 -10.09
CA PHE A 52 -2.30 13.76 -10.03
C PHE A 52 -2.64 12.32 -10.45
N PRO A 53 -3.70 11.72 -9.88
CA PRO A 53 -4.22 10.44 -10.36
C PRO A 53 -4.60 10.52 -11.85
N PRO A 54 -4.57 9.39 -12.59
CA PRO A 54 -4.97 9.37 -13.99
C PRO A 54 -6.42 9.82 -14.18
N MET A 55 -6.72 10.41 -15.34
CA MET A 55 -8.12 10.62 -15.73
C MET A 55 -8.71 9.29 -16.19
N MET A 56 -9.91 8.98 -15.71
CA MET A 56 -10.67 7.81 -16.11
C MET A 56 -12.09 8.21 -16.51
N TRP A 57 -12.69 7.43 -17.42
CA TRP A 57 -14.11 7.52 -17.71
C TRP A 57 -14.88 6.81 -16.59
N CYS A 58 -15.83 7.52 -15.97
CA CYS A 58 -16.74 6.90 -15.01
C CYS A 58 -18.06 6.55 -15.72
N PRO A 59 -18.43 5.27 -15.83
CA PRO A 59 -19.68 4.87 -16.49
C PRO A 59 -20.92 5.33 -15.72
N HIS A 60 -20.83 5.45 -14.39
CA HIS A 60 -21.93 5.91 -13.54
C HIS A 60 -22.18 7.42 -13.69
N CYS A 61 -21.13 8.24 -13.58
CA CYS A 61 -21.26 9.70 -13.69
C CYS A 61 -21.28 10.23 -15.13
N LYS A 62 -21.01 9.36 -16.13
CA LYS A 62 -20.86 9.71 -17.56
C LYS A 62 -19.94 10.91 -17.81
N LYS A 63 -18.85 11.00 -17.05
CA LYS A 63 -17.84 12.07 -17.18
C LYS A 63 -16.43 11.54 -16.98
N ARG A 64 -15.46 12.22 -17.61
CA ARG A 64 -14.04 12.03 -17.29
C ARG A 64 -13.74 12.69 -15.95
N GLN A 65 -13.19 11.92 -15.02
CA GLN A 65 -12.77 12.40 -13.70
C GLN A 65 -11.46 11.76 -13.29
N ARG A 66 -10.79 12.32 -12.28
CA ARG A 66 -9.58 11.72 -11.72
C ARG A 66 -9.96 10.43 -11.00
N SER A 67 -9.13 9.38 -11.15
CA SER A 67 -9.27 8.19 -10.33
C SER A 67 -9.00 8.52 -8.85
N VAL A 68 -9.40 7.60 -7.97
CA VAL A 68 -8.98 7.68 -6.57
C VAL A 68 -7.44 7.62 -6.51
N PRO A 69 -6.79 8.45 -5.68
CA PRO A 69 -5.36 8.34 -5.45
C PRO A 69 -4.97 6.93 -5.00
N SER A 70 -3.86 6.42 -5.53
CA SER A 70 -3.28 5.16 -5.10
C SER A 70 -2.94 5.22 -3.61
N LYS A 71 -3.23 4.13 -2.89
CA LYS A 71 -2.81 3.92 -1.51
C LYS A 71 -1.95 2.67 -1.41
N VAL A 72 -1.07 2.61 -0.41
CA VAL A 72 -0.32 1.40 -0.11
C VAL A 72 -1.19 0.50 0.77
N SER A 73 -1.33 -0.77 0.41
CA SER A 73 -1.93 -1.80 1.27
C SER A 73 -0.83 -2.65 1.90
N ILE A 74 -1.12 -3.35 3.00
CA ILE A 74 -0.10 -4.20 3.66
C ILE A 74 0.34 -5.32 2.71
N ARG A 75 -0.61 -5.89 1.96
CA ARG A 75 -0.28 -6.88 0.93
C ARG A 75 0.60 -6.31 -0.17
N ALA A 76 0.32 -5.09 -0.66
CA ALA A 76 1.16 -4.46 -1.68
C ALA A 76 2.58 -4.22 -1.17
N MET A 77 2.74 -3.81 0.09
CA MET A 77 4.05 -3.66 0.75
C MET A 77 4.80 -4.99 0.83
N ILE A 78 4.13 -6.08 1.28
CA ILE A 78 4.75 -7.41 1.34
C ILE A 78 5.23 -7.87 -0.05
N LEU A 79 4.42 -7.68 -1.09
CA LEU A 79 4.80 -8.05 -2.45
C LEU A 79 5.94 -7.20 -3.02
N ALA A 80 6.07 -5.95 -2.56
CA ALA A 80 7.18 -5.08 -2.94
C ALA A 80 8.53 -5.59 -2.44
N LEU A 81 8.56 -6.28 -1.30
CA LEU A 81 9.78 -6.89 -0.77
C LEU A 81 10.41 -7.85 -1.77
N GLY A 82 9.60 -8.75 -2.35
CA GLY A 82 10.07 -9.68 -3.38
C GLY A 82 10.39 -8.98 -4.69
N ARG A 83 9.50 -8.08 -5.14
CA ARG A 83 9.67 -7.32 -6.37
C ARG A 83 11.00 -6.55 -6.43
N PHE A 84 11.46 -6.02 -5.31
CA PHE A 84 12.68 -5.21 -5.22
C PHE A 84 13.87 -5.99 -4.63
N GLY A 85 13.75 -7.31 -4.44
CA GLY A 85 14.84 -8.14 -3.93
C GLY A 85 15.27 -7.78 -2.49
N ILE A 86 14.33 -7.31 -1.68
CA ILE A 86 14.53 -7.01 -0.25
C ILE A 86 14.41 -8.29 0.58
N ALA A 87 13.50 -9.19 0.18
CA ALA A 87 13.29 -10.48 0.83
C ALA A 87 13.18 -11.60 -0.23
N PRO A 88 13.61 -12.83 0.09
CA PRO A 88 13.43 -13.97 -0.80
C PRO A 88 11.93 -14.34 -0.91
N ASP A 89 11.55 -14.97 -2.03
CA ASP A 89 10.17 -15.36 -2.32
C ASP A 89 9.53 -16.24 -1.22
N THR A 90 10.33 -17.07 -0.55
CA THR A 90 9.89 -17.91 0.57
C THR A 90 9.43 -17.08 1.75
N GLU A 91 10.14 -15.99 2.05
CA GLU A 91 9.79 -15.07 3.13
C GLU A 91 8.56 -14.26 2.76
N VAL A 92 8.51 -13.72 1.54
CA VAL A 92 7.34 -12.96 1.02
C VAL A 92 6.05 -13.80 1.12
N LYS A 93 6.08 -15.06 0.68
CA LYS A 93 4.95 -15.99 0.79
C LYS A 93 4.58 -16.27 2.25
N THR A 94 5.56 -16.34 3.14
CA THR A 94 5.34 -16.58 4.57
C THR A 94 4.68 -15.36 5.22
N SER A 95 5.18 -14.15 4.96
CA SER A 95 4.59 -12.90 5.45
C SER A 95 3.16 -12.70 4.93
N GLU A 96 2.90 -12.98 3.63
CA GLU A 96 1.55 -12.86 3.06
C GLU A 96 0.55 -13.79 3.75
N LYS A 97 0.94 -15.05 4.00
CA LYS A 97 0.10 -16.03 4.72
C LYS A 97 -0.14 -15.61 6.17
N ARG A 98 0.89 -15.20 6.90
CA ARG A 98 0.79 -14.74 8.29
C ARG A 98 -0.12 -13.52 8.41
N TRP A 99 0.08 -12.51 7.56
CA TRP A 99 -0.78 -11.34 7.51
C TRP A 99 -2.24 -11.69 7.20
N LYS A 100 -2.49 -12.55 6.20
CA LYS A 100 -3.85 -12.98 5.84
C LYS A 100 -4.57 -13.66 7.01
N LYS A 101 -3.85 -14.48 7.79
CA LYS A 101 -4.38 -15.13 8.98
C LYS A 101 -4.70 -14.10 10.08
N TYR A 102 -3.70 -13.29 10.45
CA TYR A 102 -3.84 -12.27 11.50
C TYR A 102 -4.94 -11.25 11.21
N SER A 103 -4.98 -10.68 10.00
CA SER A 103 -6.02 -9.71 9.61
C SER A 103 -7.43 -10.30 9.65
N LYS A 104 -7.60 -11.58 9.32
CA LYS A 104 -8.89 -12.26 9.45
C LYS A 104 -9.29 -12.43 10.91
N GLU A 105 -8.37 -12.92 11.75
CA GLU A 105 -8.61 -13.19 13.17
C GLU A 105 -8.91 -11.90 13.96
N ASN A 106 -8.30 -10.77 13.57
CA ASN A 106 -8.44 -9.48 14.25
C ASN A 106 -9.42 -8.53 13.56
N GLY A 107 -10.15 -8.98 12.52
CA GLY A 107 -11.15 -8.16 11.86
C GLY A 107 -10.58 -6.92 11.14
N LEU A 108 -9.36 -7.01 10.61
CA LEU A 108 -8.67 -5.90 9.95
C LEU A 108 -8.95 -5.85 8.44
N ASP A 109 -9.02 -4.64 7.89
CA ASP A 109 -9.13 -4.38 6.45
C ASP A 109 -7.77 -4.54 5.72
N ILE A 110 -7.73 -4.23 4.43
CA ILE A 110 -6.52 -4.37 3.60
C ILE A 110 -5.39 -3.40 3.98
N TYR A 111 -5.71 -2.38 4.78
CA TYR A 111 -4.79 -1.38 5.27
C TYR A 111 -4.34 -1.72 6.70
N GLY A 112 -5.06 -2.58 7.43
CA GLY A 112 -4.76 -2.90 8.82
C GLY A 112 -5.60 -2.10 9.83
N ASN A 113 -6.66 -1.43 9.37
CA ASN A 113 -7.64 -0.79 10.24
C ASN A 113 -8.74 -1.78 10.62
N MET A 114 -9.37 -1.58 11.78
CA MET A 114 -10.58 -2.34 12.14
C MET A 114 -11.66 -2.16 11.07
N LYS A 115 -12.21 -3.27 10.58
CA LYS A 115 -13.37 -3.22 9.68
C LYS A 115 -14.49 -2.52 10.40
N GLN A 116 -15.03 -1.47 9.79
CA GLN A 116 -16.27 -0.88 10.26
C GLN A 116 -17.35 -1.96 10.16
N VAL A 117 -17.88 -2.38 11.32
CA VAL A 117 -19.12 -3.14 11.36
C VAL A 117 -20.20 -2.14 10.98
N ILE A 118 -20.63 -2.17 9.73
CA ILE A 118 -21.85 -1.48 9.33
C ILE A 118 -22.97 -2.24 10.04
N THR A 119 -23.39 -1.74 11.20
CA THR A 119 -24.68 -2.12 11.77
C THR A 119 -25.74 -1.48 10.90
N ASP A 120 -26.28 -2.25 9.95
CA ASP A 120 -27.54 -1.89 9.29
C ASP A 120 -28.59 -1.65 10.38
N ARG A 121 -29.17 -0.46 10.38
CA ARG A 121 -30.32 -0.05 11.18
C ARG A 121 -31.47 0.27 10.24
#